data_AF-A0A6A5UDR6-F1
#
_entry.id   AF-A0A6A5UDR6-F1
#
_cell.length_a   1.000
_cell.length_b   1.000
_cell.length_c   1.000
_cell.angle_alpha   90.00
_cell.angle_beta   90.00
_cell.angle_gamma   90.00
#
_symmetry.space_group_name_H-M   'P 1'
#
loop_
_entity.id
_entity.type
_entity.pdbx_description
1 polymer ?
#
loop_
_entity_poly.entity_id
_entity_poly.type
_entity_poly.pdbx_seq_one_letter_code
_entity_poly.pdbx_strand_id
1 'polypeptide(L)'
;MPEDVTGVFYTTFQPPSITAENPMLRYRDPFYWSHKIPNGPRKYLSTKRKSVGEASSSRGSTQCYALVFPCLSLDIITRQKNARADHKTVKENLSTSDHFTTSSIHFERTLDEAYYPALAEGDIGIRNDDQVITRSSRKKYGKDDDITPILMVPQLWLWAVGPTVISAYSMTRESGLFLPWQREVESTSRESGGESSLLRMGLILASHIDDFGEAFLQENIRFPVPSALDIFQTSVVSVLSQVNGYLDPKKTTDLNLWKEKDFIHDIWDIRSELTMIQEVLEQQQMVLDKLLIDGKWIDATTKVPKEKDTVPSIVNRILASRDRLLGYQNRIGKIQADAERIDKAVESMLNLKRTFAGIKEAHNSIILNAAVVGFTVITIIFAPLSFLVGLFALPTHGVRKFLETKNETKDMG
;
A
#
# COMPACT_ATOMS: atom_id res chain seq x y z
N MET A 1 41.81 26.05 6.90
CA MET A 1 40.81 25.00 7.13
C MET A 1 40.81 24.14 5.87
N PRO A 2 41.02 22.81 5.92
CA PRO A 2 40.96 22.02 4.69
C PRO A 2 39.52 22.02 4.18
N GLU A 3 39.33 22.41 2.93
CA GLU A 3 38.04 22.53 2.24
C GLU A 3 37.30 21.18 2.00
N ASP A 4 37.80 20.07 2.56
CA ASP A 4 37.58 18.74 1.97
C ASP A 4 36.73 17.76 2.81
N VAL A 5 36.40 18.08 4.07
CA VAL A 5 35.49 17.24 4.89
C VAL A 5 34.21 17.96 5.20
N THR A 6 34.28 19.24 5.57
CA THR A 6 33.10 20.09 5.73
C THR A 6 32.40 20.36 4.41
N GLY A 7 33.14 20.50 3.29
CA GLY A 7 32.56 20.63 1.96
C GLY A 7 31.82 19.38 1.51
N VAL A 8 32.42 18.20 1.70
CA VAL A 8 31.79 16.89 1.44
C VAL A 8 30.64 16.63 2.43
N PHE A 9 30.78 17.02 3.70
CA PHE A 9 29.65 17.00 4.64
C PHE A 9 28.54 17.93 4.14
N TYR A 10 28.83 19.17 3.74
CA TYR A 10 27.79 20.10 3.30
C TYR A 10 27.11 19.66 2.00
N THR A 11 27.85 19.11 1.04
CA THR A 11 27.29 18.67 -0.27
C THR A 11 26.63 17.29 -0.20
N THR A 12 27.10 16.39 0.65
CA THR A 12 26.52 15.05 0.85
C THR A 12 25.40 15.03 1.90
N PHE A 13 25.45 15.92 2.90
CA PHE A 13 24.40 16.12 3.91
C PHE A 13 23.35 17.15 3.48
N GLN A 14 23.56 17.88 2.39
CA GLN A 14 22.42 18.53 1.74
C GLN A 14 21.54 17.45 1.13
N PRO A 15 20.26 17.36 1.52
CA PRO A 15 19.27 16.76 0.65
C PRO A 15 19.33 17.49 -0.70
N PRO A 16 19.14 16.80 -1.83
CA PRO A 16 19.29 17.39 -3.15
C PRO A 16 18.56 18.74 -3.23
N SER A 17 19.25 19.74 -3.78
CA SER A 17 18.75 21.10 -3.90
C SER A 17 17.49 21.14 -4.77
N ILE A 18 16.49 21.83 -4.23
CA ILE A 18 15.14 21.99 -4.76
C ILE A 18 15.15 22.80 -6.06
N THR A 19 14.40 22.37 -7.07
CA THR A 19 13.83 23.30 -8.06
C THR A 19 12.50 23.83 -7.52
N ALA A 20 12.30 25.15 -7.61
CA ALA A 20 11.24 25.90 -6.94
C ALA A 20 9.79 25.50 -7.32
N GLU A 21 9.60 24.58 -8.25
CA GLU A 21 8.31 24.34 -8.91
C GLU A 21 7.44 23.26 -8.24
N ASN A 22 7.95 22.45 -7.30
CA ASN A 22 7.11 21.41 -6.68
C ASN A 22 7.48 21.05 -5.22
N PRO A 23 6.79 21.65 -4.22
CA PRO A 23 7.14 21.52 -2.80
C PRO A 23 6.82 20.15 -2.16
N MET A 24 6.14 19.24 -2.87
CA MET A 24 5.79 17.90 -2.38
C MET A 24 6.75 16.77 -2.81
N LEU A 25 7.69 17.05 -3.73
CA LEU A 25 8.75 16.14 -4.21
C LEU A 25 9.83 15.78 -3.14
N ARG A 26 9.56 15.98 -1.85
CA ARG A 26 10.53 15.80 -0.75
C ARG A 26 10.67 14.35 -0.24
N TYR A 27 10.24 13.34 -1.00
CA TYR A 27 10.62 11.94 -0.77
C TYR A 27 11.90 11.72 -1.56
N ARG A 28 13.04 11.54 -0.89
CA ARG A 28 14.30 11.36 -1.61
C ARG A 28 14.29 9.96 -2.23
N ASP A 29 14.50 9.88 -3.54
CA ASP A 29 14.69 8.59 -4.21
C ASP A 29 15.75 7.76 -3.45
N PRO A 30 15.60 6.44 -3.40
CA PRO A 30 16.61 5.56 -2.80
C PRO A 30 17.99 5.88 -3.39
N PHE A 31 18.96 6.04 -2.51
CA PHE A 31 20.28 6.52 -2.89
C PHE A 31 21.37 5.75 -2.18
N TYR A 32 22.49 5.60 -2.86
CA TYR A 32 23.70 5.03 -2.31
C TYR A 32 24.90 5.74 -2.93
N TRP A 33 25.84 6.14 -2.08
CA TRP A 33 27.05 6.85 -2.47
C TRP A 33 28.23 6.42 -1.62
N SER A 34 29.39 6.35 -2.26
CA SER A 34 30.66 6.03 -1.64
C SER A 34 31.78 6.89 -2.21
N HIS A 35 32.69 7.35 -1.35
CA HIS A 35 33.83 8.16 -1.76
C HIS A 35 35.04 8.00 -0.84
N LYS A 36 36.25 8.11 -1.41
CA LYS A 36 37.52 8.05 -0.66
C LYS A 36 38.10 9.44 -0.46
N ILE A 37 38.15 9.88 0.79
CA ILE A 37 38.79 11.15 1.16
C ILE A 37 40.28 10.87 1.44
N PRO A 38 41.22 11.53 0.76
CA PRO A 38 42.64 11.43 1.08
C PRO A 38 42.92 11.98 2.49
N ASN A 39 43.68 11.28 3.34
CA ASN A 39 44.05 11.86 4.63
C ASN A 39 45.04 13.02 4.42
N GLY A 40 44.61 14.25 4.76
CA GLY A 40 45.48 15.43 4.77
C GLY A 40 46.60 15.32 5.82
N PRO A 41 47.63 16.18 5.76
CA PRO A 41 48.75 16.13 6.70
C PRO A 41 48.26 16.37 8.14
N ARG A 42 48.56 15.43 9.05
CA ARG A 42 48.37 15.58 10.52
C ARG A 42 49.16 16.80 11.00
N LYS A 43 48.55 17.98 11.06
CA LYS A 43 49.18 19.20 11.60
C LYS A 43 48.69 19.64 12.98
N TYR A 44 47.64 19.03 13.54
CA TYR A 44 47.13 19.44 14.84
C TYR A 44 46.71 18.22 15.65
N LEU A 45 47.66 17.68 16.42
CA LEU A 45 47.52 16.91 17.67
C LEU A 45 48.88 16.22 17.92
N SER A 46 49.88 17.02 18.29
CA SER A 46 51.19 16.53 18.72
C SER A 46 51.79 17.55 19.70
N THR A 47 51.40 17.44 20.96
CA THR A 47 52.27 17.90 22.06
C THR A 47 53.30 16.80 22.32
N LYS A 48 54.50 17.01 21.77
CA LYS A 48 55.81 16.47 22.15
C LYS A 48 55.88 15.00 22.64
N ARG A 49 56.44 14.14 21.78
CA ARG A 49 57.73 13.46 22.03
C ARG A 49 58.27 12.93 20.70
N LYS A 50 59.46 13.44 20.30
CA LYS A 50 60.23 12.91 19.17
C LYS A 50 60.89 11.61 19.62
N SER A 51 60.65 10.52 18.90
CA SER A 51 61.59 9.40 18.78
C SER A 51 61.78 9.08 17.31
N VAL A 52 63.04 8.95 16.95
CA VAL A 52 63.59 8.81 15.60
C VAL A 52 63.18 7.47 14.99
N GLY A 53 62.77 7.49 13.72
CA GLY A 53 62.43 6.31 12.92
C GLY A 53 61.30 6.58 11.91
N GLU A 54 61.50 7.53 10.98
CA GLU A 54 60.54 7.76 9.89
C GLU A 54 60.68 6.68 8.81
N ALA A 55 59.96 5.57 8.99
CA ALA A 55 59.46 4.80 7.86
C ALA A 55 58.31 5.62 7.25
N SER A 56 58.37 5.84 5.94
CA SER A 56 57.33 6.49 5.14
C SER A 56 55.99 5.76 5.30
N SER A 57 55.16 6.16 6.27
CA SER A 57 53.81 5.63 6.43
C SER A 57 52.97 6.08 5.25
N SER A 58 52.45 5.12 4.47
CA SER A 58 51.50 5.36 3.40
C SER A 58 50.39 6.31 3.87
N ARG A 59 50.10 7.35 3.06
CA ARG A 59 48.97 8.26 3.30
C ARG A 59 47.69 7.41 3.27
N GLY A 60 47.07 7.17 4.42
CA GLY A 60 45.77 6.50 4.47
C GLY A 60 44.69 7.32 3.73
N SER A 61 43.65 6.68 3.24
CA SER A 61 42.42 7.32 2.76
C SER A 61 41.27 6.93 3.67
N THR A 62 40.42 7.88 4.06
CA THR A 62 39.19 7.60 4.81
C THR A 62 38.05 7.38 3.83
N GLN A 63 37.46 6.19 3.87
CA GLN A 63 36.29 5.87 3.07
C GLN A 63 35.03 6.39 3.76
N CYS A 64 34.15 7.03 2.99
CA CYS A 64 32.87 7.54 3.43
C CYS A 64 31.74 6.90 2.63
N TYR A 65 30.59 6.76 3.26
CA TYR A 65 29.36 6.25 2.65
C TYR A 65 28.16 7.09 3.08
N ALA A 66 27.19 7.22 2.19
CA ALA A 66 25.90 7.82 2.48
C ALA A 66 24.83 7.08 1.69
N LEU A 67 23.74 6.69 2.36
CA LEU A 67 22.60 6.07 1.70
C LEU A 67 21.28 6.50 2.30
N VAL A 68 20.23 6.41 1.48
CA VAL A 68 18.83 6.55 1.87
C VAL A 68 18.12 5.27 1.45
N PHE A 69 17.55 4.58 2.42
CA PHE A 69 16.94 3.27 2.29
C PHE A 69 15.47 3.36 2.68
N PRO A 70 14.52 3.13 1.74
CA PRO A 70 13.11 3.07 2.08
C PRO A 70 12.82 1.77 2.82
N CYS A 71 12.23 1.85 4.01
CA CYS A 71 11.82 0.69 4.79
C CYS A 71 10.31 0.46 4.58
N LEU A 72 9.84 -0.78 4.66
CA LEU A 72 8.42 -1.09 4.75
C LEU A 72 8.13 -1.47 6.20
N SER A 73 7.17 -0.78 6.82
CA SER A 73 6.81 -1.05 8.21
C SER A 73 5.33 -0.84 8.45
N LEU A 74 4.78 -1.56 9.42
CA LEU A 74 3.45 -1.30 9.94
C LEU A 74 3.53 -0.30 11.10
N ASP A 75 2.55 0.59 11.15
CA ASP A 75 2.29 1.48 12.28
C ASP A 75 0.78 1.55 12.54
N ILE A 76 0.31 2.30 13.53
CA ILE A 76 -1.11 2.54 13.78
C ILE A 76 -1.56 3.92 13.29
N ILE A 77 -2.82 4.03 12.88
CA ILE A 77 -3.40 5.26 12.32
C ILE A 77 -3.28 6.43 13.30
N THR A 78 -3.56 6.24 14.59
CA THR A 78 -3.45 7.33 15.58
C THR A 78 -2.03 7.90 15.63
N ARG A 79 -1.00 7.05 15.60
CA ARG A 79 0.40 7.51 15.61
C ARG A 79 0.75 8.26 14.33
N GLN A 80 0.35 7.73 13.18
CA GLN A 80 0.56 8.39 11.89
C GLN A 80 -0.09 9.78 11.86
N LYS A 81 -1.33 9.91 12.35
CA LYS A 81 -2.05 11.19 12.44
C LYS A 81 -1.36 12.18 13.37
N ASN A 82 -0.92 11.72 14.54
CA ASN A 82 -0.20 12.55 15.51
C ASN A 82 1.13 13.05 14.94
N ALA A 83 1.94 12.15 14.36
CA ALA A 83 3.21 12.50 13.75
C ALA A 83 3.03 13.49 12.59
N ARG A 84 1.94 13.37 11.82
CA ARG A 84 1.58 14.32 10.74
C ARG A 84 1.21 15.69 11.28
N ALA A 85 0.41 15.75 12.35
CA ALA A 85 0.05 17.00 13.00
C ALA A 85 1.28 17.70 13.61
N ASP A 86 2.16 16.94 14.25
CA ASP A 86 3.43 17.43 14.79
C ASP A 86 4.33 17.97 13.67
N HIS A 87 4.47 17.23 12.56
CA HIS A 87 5.24 17.68 11.40
C HIS A 87 4.73 19.00 10.84
N LYS A 88 3.40 19.14 10.70
CA LYS A 88 2.77 20.38 10.23
C LYS A 88 3.08 21.55 11.16
N THR A 89 2.95 21.33 12.47
CA THR A 89 3.26 22.33 13.49
C THR A 89 4.73 22.76 13.44
N VAL A 90 5.66 21.80 13.37
CA VAL A 90 7.10 22.08 13.26
C VAL A 90 7.42 22.82 11.96
N LYS A 91 6.81 22.43 10.83
CA LYS A 91 7.00 23.09 9.54
C LYS A 91 6.53 24.53 9.56
N GLU A 92 5.34 24.80 10.11
CA GLU A 92 4.80 26.16 10.26
C GLU A 92 5.74 27.02 11.13
N ASN A 93 6.18 26.50 12.26
CA ASN A 93 7.12 27.19 13.16
C ASN A 93 8.48 27.46 12.51
N LEU A 94 9.04 26.53 11.73
CA LEU A 94 10.32 26.76 11.05
C LEU A 94 10.18 27.70 9.84
N SER A 95 9.05 27.68 9.14
CA SER A 95 8.81 28.53 7.97
C SER A 95 8.69 30.03 8.31
N THR A 96 8.43 30.37 9.57
CA THR A 96 8.39 31.75 10.05
C THR A 96 9.75 32.30 10.49
N SER A 97 10.81 31.47 10.47
CA SER A 97 12.18 31.86 10.82
C SER A 97 13.04 32.00 9.57
N ASP A 98 13.55 33.20 9.30
CA ASP A 98 14.39 33.55 8.13
C ASP A 98 15.64 32.65 7.97
N HIS A 99 16.07 31.98 9.04
CA HIS A 99 17.25 31.12 9.05
C HIS A 99 16.99 29.66 8.64
N PHE A 100 15.74 29.24 8.47
CA PHE A 100 15.37 27.83 8.24
C PHE A 100 14.66 27.58 6.90
N THR A 101 14.61 28.56 6.01
CA THR A 101 14.00 28.47 4.67
C THR A 101 14.58 27.33 3.80
N THR A 102 15.77 26.81 4.16
CA THR A 102 16.44 25.69 3.48
C THR A 102 16.34 24.35 4.21
N SER A 103 15.69 24.26 5.37
CA SER A 103 15.61 23.02 6.15
C SER A 103 14.50 22.09 5.62
N SER A 104 14.90 20.91 5.14
CA SER A 104 13.98 19.84 4.74
C SER A 104 13.62 18.99 5.97
N ILE A 105 12.57 19.36 6.69
CA ILE A 105 12.01 18.46 7.70
C ILE A 105 11.41 17.25 6.96
N HIS A 106 11.98 16.07 7.18
CA HIS A 106 11.46 14.81 6.67
C HIS A 106 10.35 14.27 7.59
N PHE A 107 9.34 13.67 6.98
CA PHE A 107 8.19 13.03 7.64
C PHE A 107 8.01 11.63 7.07
N GLU A 108 7.65 10.67 7.92
CA GLU A 108 7.34 9.31 7.51
C GLU A 108 6.06 9.27 6.70
N ARG A 109 6.13 8.65 5.53
CA ARG A 109 5.00 8.62 4.61
C ARG A 109 4.27 7.31 4.71
N THR A 110 2.96 7.33 4.55
CA THR A 110 2.20 6.12 4.25
C THR A 110 2.60 5.58 2.86
N LEU A 111 2.20 4.35 2.53
CA LEU A 111 2.43 3.78 1.20
C LEU A 111 1.99 4.71 0.07
N ASP A 112 0.77 5.24 0.14
CA ASP A 112 0.22 6.15 -0.87
C ASP A 112 0.96 7.49 -0.93
N GLU A 113 1.37 8.03 0.21
CA GLU A 113 2.10 9.30 0.28
C GLU A 113 3.53 9.20 -0.28
N ALA A 114 4.14 8.02 -0.15
CA ALA A 114 5.43 7.72 -0.73
C ALA A 114 5.34 7.57 -2.26
N TYR A 115 4.30 6.89 -2.75
CA TYR A 115 4.10 6.63 -4.17
C TYR A 115 3.52 7.82 -4.95
N TYR A 116 2.58 8.55 -4.35
CA TYR A 116 1.90 9.69 -4.95
C TYR A 116 2.19 10.99 -4.18
N PRO A 117 3.43 11.51 -4.24
CA PRO A 117 3.84 12.66 -3.45
C PRO A 117 3.00 13.91 -3.73
N ALA A 118 2.46 14.07 -4.94
CA ALA A 118 1.73 15.27 -5.37
C ALA A 118 0.23 15.29 -5.00
N LEU A 119 -0.29 14.26 -4.33
CA LEU A 119 -1.71 14.22 -3.95
C LEU A 119 -2.06 15.28 -2.89
N ALA A 120 -3.30 15.75 -2.96
CA ALA A 120 -3.85 16.64 -1.94
C ALA A 120 -4.05 15.88 -0.62
N GLU A 121 -4.00 16.61 0.50
CA GLU A 121 -4.11 16.01 1.85
C GLU A 121 -5.45 15.27 2.08
N GLY A 122 -6.54 15.79 1.52
CA GLY A 122 -7.85 15.13 1.57
C GLY A 122 -7.86 13.77 0.85
N ASP A 123 -7.23 13.71 -0.33
CA ASP A 123 -7.16 12.48 -1.13
C ASP A 123 -6.26 11.44 -0.46
N ILE A 124 -5.14 11.89 0.13
CA ILE A 124 -4.25 11.04 0.94
C ILE A 124 -5.01 10.41 2.10
N GLY A 125 -5.83 11.18 2.82
CA GLY A 125 -6.62 10.65 3.93
C GLY A 125 -7.59 9.55 3.50
N ILE A 126 -8.26 9.75 2.36
CA ILE A 126 -9.18 8.76 1.78
C ILE A 126 -8.42 7.49 1.40
N ARG A 127 -7.27 7.61 0.73
CA ARG A 127 -6.45 6.45 0.32
C ARG A 127 -5.88 5.69 1.53
N ASN A 128 -5.39 6.41 2.54
CA ASN A 128 -4.90 5.82 3.78
C ASN A 128 -5.99 5.03 4.52
N ASP A 129 -7.23 5.56 4.55
CA ASP A 129 -8.37 4.88 5.15
C ASP A 129 -8.81 3.63 4.38
N ASP A 130 -8.42 3.55 3.11
CA ASP A 130 -8.81 2.52 2.15
C ASP A 130 -7.71 1.49 1.87
N GLN A 131 -6.50 1.68 2.42
CA GLN A 131 -5.41 0.71 2.31
C GLN A 131 -5.86 -0.70 2.67
N VAL A 132 -5.43 -1.71 1.92
CA VAL A 132 -5.86 -3.11 2.10
C VAL A 132 -5.66 -3.57 3.53
N ILE A 133 -4.52 -3.25 4.15
CA ILE A 133 -4.20 -3.64 5.52
C ILE A 133 -5.15 -2.97 6.52
N THR A 134 -5.34 -1.65 6.39
CA THR A 134 -6.24 -0.85 7.20
C THR A 134 -7.68 -1.34 7.08
N ARG A 135 -8.16 -1.52 5.86
CA ARG A 135 -9.52 -2.00 5.55
C ARG A 135 -9.76 -3.41 6.06
N SER A 136 -8.81 -4.33 5.86
CA SER A 136 -8.90 -5.72 6.32
C SER A 136 -8.99 -5.78 7.85
N SER A 137 -8.18 -5.00 8.55
CA SER A 137 -8.25 -4.89 10.01
C SER A 137 -9.59 -4.33 10.48
N ARG A 138 -10.05 -3.22 9.89
CA ARG A 138 -11.35 -2.61 10.25
C ARG A 138 -12.54 -3.54 10.01
N LYS A 139 -12.53 -4.31 8.92
CA LYS A 139 -13.55 -5.35 8.66
C LYS A 139 -13.58 -6.44 9.75
N LYS A 140 -12.43 -6.75 10.36
CA LYS A 140 -12.28 -7.83 11.35
C LYS A 140 -12.48 -7.37 12.80
N TYR A 141 -11.98 -6.20 13.16
CA TYR A 141 -11.90 -5.72 14.54
C TYR A 141 -12.73 -4.45 14.82
N GLY A 142 -13.33 -3.85 13.79
CA GLY A 142 -14.07 -2.59 13.90
C GLY A 142 -13.19 -1.36 13.62
N LYS A 143 -13.83 -0.19 13.60
CA LYS A 143 -13.16 1.09 13.31
C LYS A 143 -12.62 1.70 14.60
N ASP A 144 -11.39 1.32 14.95
CA ASP A 144 -10.65 1.86 16.09
C ASP A 144 -9.22 2.19 15.63
N ASP A 145 -8.92 3.49 15.49
CA ASP A 145 -7.65 3.97 14.94
C ASP A 145 -6.46 3.69 15.86
N ASP A 146 -6.69 3.41 17.16
CA ASP A 146 -5.63 3.10 18.13
C ASP A 146 -5.04 1.69 17.96
N ILE A 147 -5.77 0.82 17.27
CA ILE A 147 -5.36 -0.56 16.97
C ILE A 147 -5.33 -0.87 15.47
N THR A 148 -5.76 0.07 14.63
CA THR A 148 -5.83 -0.15 13.18
C THR A 148 -4.45 0.06 12.56
N PRO A 149 -3.85 -0.99 11.95
CA PRO A 149 -2.56 -0.88 11.30
C PRO A 149 -2.68 -0.12 9.96
N ILE A 150 -1.62 0.59 9.62
CA ILE A 150 -1.40 1.28 8.35
C ILE A 150 0.00 0.96 7.84
N LEU A 151 0.14 0.82 6.52
CA LEU A 151 1.42 0.52 5.89
C LEU A 151 2.18 1.82 5.61
N MET A 152 3.39 1.89 6.14
CA MET A 152 4.29 3.04 6.08
C MET A 152 5.52 2.72 5.24
N VAL A 153 6.11 3.77 4.65
CA VAL A 153 7.38 3.71 3.93
C VAL A 153 8.39 4.72 4.51
N PRO A 154 8.81 4.55 5.77
CA PRO A 154 9.79 5.42 6.39
C PRO A 154 11.16 5.32 5.71
N GLN A 155 11.94 6.40 5.80
CA GLN A 155 13.27 6.45 5.18
C GLN A 155 14.37 6.34 6.23
N LEU A 156 15.21 5.33 6.09
CA LEU A 156 16.44 5.17 6.86
C LEU A 156 17.59 5.88 6.16
N TRP A 157 18.22 6.80 6.89
CA TRP A 157 19.39 7.51 6.44
C TRP A 157 20.60 6.98 7.19
N LEU A 158 21.61 6.52 6.47
CA LEU A 158 22.86 6.06 7.05
C LEU A 158 24.02 6.82 6.43
N TRP A 159 24.92 7.25 7.30
CA TRP A 159 26.21 7.84 6.93
C TRP A 159 27.32 7.11 7.64
N ALA A 160 28.43 6.91 6.95
CA ALA A 160 29.63 6.37 7.54
C ALA A 160 30.83 7.25 7.20
N VAL A 161 31.63 7.56 8.23
CA VAL A 161 32.86 8.33 8.12
C VAL A 161 33.95 7.58 8.88
N GLY A 162 34.79 6.85 8.15
CA GLY A 162 35.75 5.93 8.75
C GLY A 162 35.03 4.83 9.55
N PRO A 163 35.29 4.65 10.85
CA PRO A 163 34.64 3.64 11.69
C PRO A 163 33.28 4.06 12.26
N THR A 164 32.93 5.35 12.17
CA THR A 164 31.71 5.88 12.78
C THR A 164 30.55 5.80 11.80
N VAL A 165 29.45 5.19 12.24
CA VAL A 165 28.17 5.18 11.53
C VAL A 165 27.20 6.09 12.25
N ILE A 166 26.54 6.98 11.52
CA ILE A 166 25.46 7.84 11.97
C ILE A 166 24.20 7.35 11.27
N SER A 167 23.11 7.17 12.02
CA SER A 167 21.80 6.85 11.47
C SER A 167 20.78 7.93 11.83
N ALA A 168 19.84 8.17 10.92
CA ALA A 168 18.63 8.92 11.20
C ALA A 168 17.44 8.15 10.63
N TYR A 169 16.50 7.85 11.51
CA TYR A 169 15.26 7.15 11.21
C TYR A 169 14.24 7.69 12.19
N SER A 170 13.04 8.02 11.72
CA SER A 170 11.96 8.38 12.62
C SER A 170 11.54 7.10 13.32
N MET A 171 11.76 7.04 14.62
CA MET A 171 11.36 5.90 15.43
C MET A 171 10.84 6.47 16.73
N THR A 172 9.62 6.10 17.09
CA THR A 172 9.18 6.27 18.48
C THR A 172 10.00 5.30 19.34
N ARG A 173 10.64 5.83 20.38
CA ARG A 173 11.49 5.12 21.35
C ARG A 173 10.88 3.84 21.95
N GLU A 174 9.56 3.68 21.84
CA GLU A 174 8.75 2.58 22.38
C GLU A 174 8.47 1.47 21.35
N SER A 175 8.86 1.66 20.09
CA SER A 175 8.78 0.58 19.10
C SER A 175 9.78 -0.50 19.52
N GLY A 176 9.29 -1.72 19.80
CA GLY A 176 10.10 -2.88 20.18
C GLY A 176 11.19 -3.28 19.18
N LEU A 177 11.33 -2.53 18.08
CA LEU A 177 12.32 -2.63 17.00
C LEU A 177 13.71 -2.10 17.39
N PHE A 178 13.82 -1.06 18.23
CA PHE A 178 15.11 -0.39 18.46
C PHE A 178 16.07 -1.22 19.33
N LEU A 179 15.55 -1.82 20.40
CA LEU A 179 16.39 -2.56 21.37
C LEU A 179 16.95 -3.88 20.82
N PRO A 180 16.19 -4.71 20.07
CA PRO A 180 16.72 -5.94 19.51
C PRO A 180 17.81 -5.68 18.47
N TRP A 181 17.56 -4.81 17.49
CA TRP A 181 18.56 -4.47 16.48
C TRP A 181 19.79 -3.79 17.10
N GLN A 182 19.62 -2.81 17.99
CA GLN A 182 20.76 -2.12 18.60
C GLN A 182 21.61 -3.10 19.41
N ARG A 183 20.98 -3.98 20.21
CA ARG A 183 21.68 -5.03 20.95
C ARG A 183 22.43 -5.98 20.03
N GLU A 184 21.83 -6.31 18.90
CA GLU A 184 22.42 -7.22 17.93
C GLU A 184 23.63 -6.60 17.21
N VAL A 185 23.52 -5.36 16.74
CA VAL A 185 24.65 -4.60 16.19
C VAL A 185 25.75 -4.42 17.23
N GLU A 186 25.41 -4.15 18.49
CA GLU A 186 26.37 -4.03 19.59
C GLU A 186 27.05 -5.36 19.93
N SER A 187 26.32 -6.48 19.94
CA SER A 187 26.89 -7.80 20.21
C SER A 187 27.82 -8.26 19.10
N THR A 188 27.40 -8.07 17.85
CA THR A 188 28.18 -8.45 16.67
C THR A 188 29.41 -7.57 16.51
N SER A 189 29.33 -6.27 16.87
CA SER A 189 30.47 -5.35 16.87
C SER A 189 31.59 -5.75 17.84
N ARG A 190 31.29 -6.51 18.91
CA ARG A 190 32.26 -6.95 19.92
C ARG A 190 33.05 -8.19 19.48
N GLU A 191 32.48 -9.02 18.63
CA GLU A 191 33.09 -10.29 18.19
C GLU A 191 34.15 -10.10 17.09
N SER A 192 34.07 -9.01 16.32
CA SER A 192 34.78 -8.90 15.03
C SER A 192 35.96 -7.92 14.97
N GLY A 193 36.47 -7.41 16.11
CA GLY A 193 37.76 -6.72 16.16
C GLY A 193 37.98 -5.63 15.10
N GLY A 194 37.16 -4.58 15.09
CA GLY A 194 37.36 -3.39 14.22
C GLY A 194 36.75 -3.48 12.84
N GLU A 195 35.45 -3.78 12.76
CA GLU A 195 34.73 -3.92 11.49
C GLU A 195 34.64 -2.64 10.63
N SER A 196 34.59 -2.87 9.32
CA SER A 196 34.24 -1.89 8.29
C SER A 196 32.86 -1.28 8.58
N SER A 197 32.73 0.04 8.48
CA SER A 197 31.46 0.75 8.62
C SER A 197 30.36 0.25 7.67
N LEU A 198 30.74 -0.32 6.52
CA LEU A 198 29.82 -1.00 5.61
C LEU A 198 29.08 -2.17 6.25
N LEU A 199 29.76 -2.95 7.08
CA LEU A 199 29.15 -4.13 7.69
C LEU A 199 28.12 -3.73 8.74
N ARG A 200 28.43 -2.69 9.53
CA ARG A 200 27.44 -2.08 10.43
C ARG A 200 26.23 -1.62 9.64
N MET A 201 26.43 -0.81 8.59
CA MET A 201 25.33 -0.33 7.73
C MET A 201 24.51 -1.49 7.16
N GLY A 202 25.17 -2.54 6.64
CA GLY A 202 24.49 -3.72 6.10
C GLY A 202 23.68 -4.48 7.14
N LEU A 203 24.12 -4.55 8.41
CA LEU A 203 23.32 -5.12 9.50
C LEU A 203 22.08 -4.28 9.84
N ILE A 204 22.18 -2.95 9.74
CA ILE A 204 21.00 -2.07 9.89
C ILE A 204 20.01 -2.29 8.75
N LEU A 205 20.49 -2.39 7.51
CA LEU A 205 19.60 -2.69 6.39
C LEU A 205 18.93 -4.05 6.57
N ALA A 206 19.71 -5.07 6.96
CA ALA A 206 19.21 -6.43 7.15
C ALA A 206 18.09 -6.52 8.21
N SER A 207 18.20 -5.79 9.33
CA SER A 207 17.13 -5.81 10.34
C SER A 207 15.83 -5.21 9.82
N HIS A 208 15.89 -4.06 9.14
CA HIS A 208 14.68 -3.44 8.59
C HIS A 208 14.02 -4.28 7.48
N ILE A 209 14.81 -5.05 6.73
CA ILE A 209 14.30 -6.01 5.75
C ILE A 209 13.57 -7.15 6.47
N ASP A 210 14.19 -7.71 7.51
CA ASP A 210 13.64 -8.84 8.26
C ASP A 210 12.29 -8.46 8.91
N ASP A 211 12.21 -7.26 9.48
CA ASP A 211 11.03 -6.75 10.19
C ASP A 211 9.76 -6.70 9.32
N PHE A 212 9.88 -6.45 8.00
CA PHE A 212 8.73 -6.41 7.10
C PHE A 212 7.99 -7.75 7.01
N GLY A 213 8.72 -8.87 7.16
CA GLY A 213 8.15 -10.21 7.11
C GLY A 213 7.53 -10.69 8.42
N GLU A 214 7.72 -9.95 9.51
CA GLU A 214 7.30 -10.36 10.85
C GLU A 214 5.90 -9.87 11.21
N ALA A 215 5.32 -10.49 12.23
CA ALA A 215 4.05 -10.03 12.81
C ALA A 215 4.25 -8.70 13.54
N PHE A 216 3.33 -7.75 13.32
CA PHE A 216 3.36 -6.48 14.01
C PHE A 216 2.80 -6.62 15.43
N LEU A 217 3.69 -6.37 16.41
CA LEU A 217 3.41 -6.43 17.84
C LEU A 217 3.49 -5.01 18.42
N GLN A 218 2.42 -4.57 19.08
CA GLN A 218 2.39 -3.31 19.80
C GLN A 218 1.66 -3.48 21.12
N GLU A 219 2.09 -2.77 22.17
CA GLU A 219 1.57 -2.89 23.54
C GLU A 219 0.05 -2.68 23.65
N ASN A 220 -0.51 -1.80 22.80
CA ASN A 220 -1.95 -1.51 22.78
C ASN A 220 -2.77 -2.50 21.94
N ILE A 221 -2.14 -3.38 21.17
CA ILE A 221 -2.84 -4.32 20.30
C ILE A 221 -2.97 -5.66 21.04
N ARG A 222 -4.22 -6.05 21.27
CA ARG A 222 -4.58 -7.26 22.04
C ARG A 222 -4.12 -8.58 21.41
N PHE A 223 -3.87 -8.58 20.10
CA PHE A 223 -3.45 -9.75 19.32
C PHE A 223 -2.40 -9.36 18.28
N PRO A 224 -1.39 -10.21 18.01
CA PRO A 224 -0.42 -9.96 16.94
C PRO A 224 -1.13 -9.72 15.61
N VAL A 225 -0.80 -8.60 14.96
CA VAL A 225 -1.23 -8.35 13.58
C VAL A 225 -0.33 -9.21 12.68
N PRO A 226 -0.88 -10.03 11.76
CA PRO A 226 -0.07 -10.81 10.83
C PRO A 226 0.86 -9.93 9.99
N SER A 227 1.86 -10.53 9.35
CA SER A 227 2.72 -9.78 8.42
C SER A 227 1.89 -9.14 7.30
N ALA A 228 2.38 -8.03 6.74
CA ALA A 228 1.70 -7.32 5.66
C ALA A 228 1.30 -8.29 4.52
N LEU A 229 2.23 -9.15 4.08
CA LEU A 229 2.00 -10.10 3.00
C LEU A 229 0.96 -11.18 3.34
N ASP A 230 0.85 -11.60 4.61
CA ASP A 230 -0.21 -12.53 5.05
C ASP A 230 -1.60 -11.87 4.95
N ILE A 231 -1.69 -10.58 5.27
CA ILE A 231 -2.93 -9.81 5.17
C ILE A 231 -3.33 -9.66 3.71
N PHE A 232 -2.40 -9.35 2.80
CA PHE A 232 -2.68 -9.30 1.36
C PHE A 232 -3.18 -10.64 0.83
N GLN A 233 -2.49 -11.74 1.16
CA GLN A 233 -2.88 -13.08 0.75
C GLN A 233 -4.29 -13.45 1.25
N THR A 234 -4.58 -13.14 2.52
CA THR A 234 -5.91 -13.36 3.11
C THR A 234 -6.99 -12.50 2.45
N SER A 235 -6.65 -11.25 2.11
CA SER A 235 -7.57 -10.31 1.47
C SER A 235 -7.98 -10.77 0.06
N VAL A 236 -7.03 -11.30 -0.72
CA VAL A 236 -7.30 -11.91 -2.03
C VAL A 236 -8.32 -13.05 -1.91
N VAL A 237 -8.11 -13.98 -0.96
CA VAL A 237 -9.02 -15.10 -0.73
C VAL A 237 -10.38 -14.62 -0.22
N SER A 238 -10.40 -13.59 0.62
CA SER A 238 -11.62 -12.99 1.16
C SER A 238 -12.51 -12.41 0.04
N VAL A 239 -11.94 -11.72 -0.95
CA VAL A 239 -12.69 -11.19 -2.09
C VAL A 239 -13.39 -12.33 -2.85
N LEU A 240 -12.65 -13.39 -3.18
CA LEU A 240 -13.23 -14.56 -3.87
C LEU A 240 -14.35 -15.21 -3.05
N SER A 241 -14.17 -15.34 -1.72
CA SER A 241 -15.19 -15.87 -0.82
C SER A 241 -16.46 -15.02 -0.81
N GLN A 242 -16.31 -13.69 -0.75
CA GLN A 242 -17.44 -12.76 -0.78
C GLN A 242 -18.20 -12.80 -2.11
N VAL A 243 -17.49 -12.89 -3.24
CA VAL A 243 -18.09 -13.02 -4.58
C VAL A 243 -18.87 -14.32 -4.69
N ASN A 244 -18.29 -15.45 -4.28
CA ASN A 244 -19.00 -16.73 -4.25
C ASN A 244 -20.25 -16.68 -3.36
N GLY A 245 -20.17 -16.01 -2.21
CA GLY A 245 -21.31 -15.78 -1.33
C GLY A 245 -22.39 -14.90 -1.96
N TYR A 246 -22.02 -13.96 -2.84
CA TYR A 246 -22.95 -13.13 -3.60
C TYR A 246 -23.62 -13.88 -4.76
N LEU A 247 -22.94 -14.86 -5.34
CA LEU A 247 -23.51 -15.73 -6.39
C LEU A 247 -24.44 -16.82 -5.85
N ASP A 248 -24.46 -17.08 -4.54
CA ASP A 248 -25.32 -18.11 -3.94
C ASP A 248 -26.80 -17.86 -4.28
N PRO A 249 -27.43 -18.74 -5.08
CA PRO A 249 -28.81 -18.55 -5.54
C PRO A 249 -29.82 -18.54 -4.39
N LYS A 250 -29.45 -19.03 -3.20
CA LYS A 250 -30.33 -19.07 -2.02
C LYS A 250 -30.44 -17.74 -1.29
N LYS A 251 -29.50 -16.80 -1.46
CA LYS A 251 -29.43 -15.59 -0.62
C LYS A 251 -30.20 -14.41 -1.17
N THR A 252 -30.02 -14.03 -2.43
CA THR A 252 -30.76 -12.94 -3.09
C THR A 252 -30.58 -13.03 -4.60
N THR A 253 -31.66 -12.95 -5.38
CA THR A 253 -31.58 -12.91 -6.85
C THR A 253 -31.34 -11.53 -7.44
N ASP A 254 -31.41 -10.47 -6.62
CA ASP A 254 -31.32 -9.10 -7.12
C ASP A 254 -29.87 -8.67 -7.36
N LEU A 255 -29.68 -7.89 -8.42
CA LEU A 255 -28.40 -7.26 -8.77
C LEU A 255 -28.10 -6.14 -7.76
N ASN A 256 -26.90 -6.16 -7.17
CA ASN A 256 -26.43 -5.12 -6.28
C ASN A 256 -25.14 -4.50 -6.85
N LEU A 257 -25.32 -3.41 -7.60
CA LEU A 257 -24.22 -2.71 -8.27
C LEU A 257 -23.15 -2.20 -7.30
N TRP A 258 -23.53 -1.84 -6.07
CA TRP A 258 -22.57 -1.38 -5.07
C TRP A 258 -21.66 -2.51 -4.59
N LYS A 259 -22.22 -3.68 -4.29
CA LYS A 259 -21.40 -4.87 -3.95
C LYS A 259 -20.49 -5.30 -5.09
N GLU A 260 -21.00 -5.25 -6.33
CA GLU A 260 -20.21 -5.57 -7.51
C GLU A 260 -19.05 -4.58 -7.70
N LYS A 261 -19.30 -3.29 -7.49
CA LYS A 261 -18.26 -2.25 -7.46
C LYS A 261 -17.24 -2.53 -6.36
N ASP A 262 -17.69 -2.87 -5.15
CA ASP A 262 -16.81 -3.14 -4.01
C ASP A 262 -15.87 -4.32 -4.29
N PHE A 263 -16.33 -5.38 -4.98
CA PHE A 263 -15.47 -6.51 -5.35
C PHE A 263 -14.36 -6.12 -6.33
N ILE A 264 -14.73 -5.35 -7.36
CA ILE A 264 -13.78 -4.87 -8.39
C ILE A 264 -12.79 -3.89 -7.75
N HIS A 265 -13.27 -3.03 -6.86
CA HIS A 265 -12.47 -2.09 -6.11
C HIS A 265 -11.48 -2.82 -5.18
N ASP A 266 -11.96 -3.75 -4.35
CA ASP A 266 -11.14 -4.49 -3.41
C ASP A 266 -9.99 -5.25 -4.12
N ILE A 267 -10.25 -5.86 -5.28
CA ILE A 267 -9.20 -6.58 -6.04
C ILE A 267 -8.23 -5.62 -6.74
N TRP A 268 -8.73 -4.51 -7.27
CA TRP A 268 -7.89 -3.50 -7.92
C TRP A 268 -6.93 -2.85 -6.92
N ASP A 269 -7.41 -2.50 -5.72
CA ASP A 269 -6.57 -1.92 -4.66
C ASP A 269 -5.46 -2.88 -4.26
N ILE A 270 -5.80 -4.16 -4.03
CA ILE A 270 -4.82 -5.21 -3.74
C ILE A 270 -3.70 -5.22 -4.79
N ARG A 271 -4.06 -5.21 -6.07
CA ARG A 271 -3.07 -5.22 -7.15
C ARG A 271 -2.23 -3.95 -7.16
N SER A 272 -2.87 -2.79 -6.97
CA SER A 272 -2.20 -1.48 -6.98
C SER A 272 -1.21 -1.35 -5.81
N GLU A 273 -1.62 -1.68 -4.59
CA GLU A 273 -0.77 -1.61 -3.40
C GLU A 273 0.37 -2.63 -3.44
N LEU A 274 0.13 -3.86 -3.92
CA LEU A 274 1.21 -4.83 -4.13
C LEU A 274 2.25 -4.32 -5.13
N THR A 275 1.83 -3.54 -6.13
CA THR A 275 2.75 -2.92 -7.09
C THR A 275 3.58 -1.84 -6.42
N MET A 276 2.97 -1.00 -5.57
CA MET A 276 3.69 0.00 -4.78
C MET A 276 4.72 -0.64 -3.84
N ILE A 277 4.34 -1.74 -3.17
CA ILE A 277 5.25 -2.50 -2.28
C ILE A 277 6.40 -3.13 -3.08
N GLN A 278 6.09 -3.73 -4.23
CA GLN A 278 7.09 -4.33 -5.12
C GLN A 278 8.16 -3.30 -5.52
N GLU A 279 7.73 -2.08 -5.88
CA GLU A 279 8.66 -1.00 -6.22
C GLU A 279 9.59 -0.67 -5.04
N VAL A 280 9.05 -0.53 -3.81
CA VAL A 280 9.88 -0.30 -2.62
C VAL A 280 10.88 -1.44 -2.39
N LEU A 281 10.49 -2.71 -2.56
CA LEU A 281 11.41 -3.85 -2.42
C LEU A 281 12.53 -3.82 -3.47
N GLU A 282 12.23 -3.42 -4.71
CA GLU A 282 13.23 -3.23 -5.76
C GLU A 282 14.22 -2.12 -5.41
N GLN A 283 13.73 -1.02 -4.83
CA GLN A 283 14.56 0.07 -4.32
C GLN A 283 15.47 -0.39 -3.17
N GLN A 284 14.95 -1.19 -2.23
CA GLN A 284 15.73 -1.80 -1.14
C GLN A 284 16.84 -2.70 -1.70
N GLN A 285 16.49 -3.55 -2.66
CA GLN A 285 17.45 -4.45 -3.31
C GLN A 285 18.55 -3.67 -4.04
N MET A 286 18.21 -2.57 -4.72
CA MET A 286 19.20 -1.71 -5.38
C MET A 286 20.23 -1.16 -4.38
N VAL A 287 19.78 -0.62 -3.25
CA VAL A 287 20.69 -0.02 -2.24
C VAL A 287 21.54 -1.12 -1.58
N LEU A 288 20.94 -2.26 -1.25
CA LEU A 288 21.65 -3.39 -0.67
C LEU A 288 22.70 -3.97 -1.62
N ASP A 289 22.35 -4.21 -2.90
CA ASP A 289 23.28 -4.70 -3.91
C ASP A 289 24.50 -3.77 -4.04
N LYS A 290 24.31 -2.44 -4.07
CA LYS A 290 25.41 -1.46 -4.13
C LYS A 290 26.32 -1.54 -2.89
N LEU A 291 25.74 -1.68 -1.70
CA LEU A 291 26.48 -1.85 -0.45
C LEU A 291 27.31 -3.15 -0.47
N LEU A 292 26.73 -4.26 -0.92
CA LEU A 292 27.39 -5.57 -1.01
C LEU A 292 28.55 -5.55 -2.04
N ILE A 293 28.39 -4.83 -3.16
CA ILE A 293 29.43 -4.65 -4.17
C ILE A 293 30.61 -3.86 -3.62
N ASP A 294 30.35 -2.73 -2.94
CA ASP A 294 31.41 -1.92 -2.32
C ASP A 294 32.11 -2.66 -1.17
N GLY A 295 31.35 -3.48 -0.43
CA GLY A 295 31.88 -4.43 0.56
C GLY A 295 32.72 -5.55 -0.06
N LYS A 296 32.71 -5.69 -1.39
CA LYS A 296 33.33 -6.77 -2.17
C LYS A 296 32.85 -8.17 -1.78
N TRP A 297 31.64 -8.27 -1.22
CA TRP A 297 31.04 -9.52 -0.76
C TRP A 297 30.29 -10.25 -1.89
N ILE A 298 29.78 -9.50 -2.87
CA ILE A 298 29.27 -10.04 -4.13
C ILE A 298 30.10 -9.51 -5.30
N ASP A 299 30.08 -10.23 -6.41
CA ASP A 299 30.68 -9.77 -7.67
C ASP A 299 29.81 -8.69 -8.33
N ALA A 300 30.42 -7.62 -8.84
CA ALA A 300 29.70 -6.52 -9.47
C ALA A 300 29.00 -6.91 -10.78
N THR A 301 29.54 -7.90 -11.50
CA THR A 301 29.04 -8.36 -12.81
C THR A 301 28.05 -9.51 -12.68
N THR A 302 28.36 -10.52 -11.86
CA THR A 302 27.49 -11.70 -11.72
C THR A 302 26.46 -11.54 -10.60
N LYS A 303 26.66 -10.60 -9.67
CA LYS A 303 25.87 -10.44 -8.43
C LYS A 303 25.78 -11.72 -7.58
N VAL A 304 26.72 -12.63 -7.76
CA VAL A 304 26.83 -13.89 -6.99
C VAL A 304 27.71 -13.65 -5.77
N PRO A 305 27.36 -14.20 -4.59
CA PRO A 305 28.22 -14.18 -3.42
C PRO A 305 29.58 -14.83 -3.69
N LYS A 306 30.65 -14.27 -3.12
CA LYS A 306 31.95 -14.95 -3.11
C LYS A 306 31.92 -16.18 -2.22
N GLU A 307 32.81 -17.13 -2.51
CA GLU A 307 32.87 -18.47 -1.90
C GLU A 307 32.85 -18.41 -0.35
N LYS A 308 32.04 -19.29 0.27
CA LYS A 308 31.68 -19.28 1.70
C LYS A 308 32.90 -19.23 2.65
N ASP A 309 34.02 -19.81 2.26
CA ASP A 309 35.24 -19.89 3.09
C ASP A 309 35.98 -18.54 3.22
N THR A 310 35.60 -17.53 2.44
CA THR A 310 36.25 -16.20 2.42
C THR A 310 35.45 -15.11 3.15
N VAL A 311 34.21 -15.42 3.55
CA VAL A 311 33.21 -14.42 3.97
C VAL A 311 32.94 -14.55 5.48
N PRO A 312 33.13 -13.47 6.28
CA PRO A 312 32.81 -13.50 7.71
C PRO A 312 31.38 -13.96 7.96
N SER A 313 31.14 -14.76 9.01
CA SER A 313 29.81 -15.29 9.38
C SER A 313 28.71 -14.22 9.37
N ILE A 314 29.07 -12.99 9.77
CA ILE A 314 28.19 -11.84 9.87
C ILE A 314 27.72 -11.33 8.50
N VAL A 315 28.57 -11.40 7.49
CA VAL A 315 28.20 -11.06 6.11
C VAL A 315 27.18 -12.05 5.56
N ASN A 316 27.18 -13.32 6.01
CA ASN A 316 26.14 -14.28 5.63
C ASN A 316 24.75 -13.82 6.08
N ARG A 317 24.64 -13.08 7.19
CA ARG A 317 23.36 -12.50 7.62
C ARG A 317 22.86 -11.41 6.67
N ILE A 318 23.76 -10.55 6.21
CA ILE A 318 23.44 -9.52 5.22
C ILE A 318 23.04 -10.19 3.89
N LEU A 319 23.77 -11.23 3.47
CA LEU A 319 23.41 -12.03 2.29
C LEU A 319 22.06 -12.73 2.45
N ALA A 320 21.74 -13.26 3.63
CA ALA A 320 20.44 -13.85 3.91
C ALA A 320 19.30 -12.81 3.80
N SER A 321 19.52 -11.56 4.22
CA SER A 321 18.52 -10.49 4.02
C SER A 321 18.29 -10.18 2.54
N ARG A 322 19.32 -10.28 1.69
CA ARG A 322 19.19 -10.18 0.24
C ARG A 322 18.33 -11.30 -0.34
N ASP A 323 18.52 -12.53 0.12
CA ASP A 323 17.70 -13.68 -0.29
C ASP A 323 16.26 -13.55 0.21
N ARG A 324 16.05 -12.96 1.39
CA ARG A 324 14.71 -12.63 1.91
C ARG A 324 13.98 -11.60 1.05
N LEU A 325 14.65 -10.55 0.58
CA LEU A 325 14.07 -9.59 -0.37
C LEU A 325 13.57 -10.28 -1.63
N LEU A 326 14.38 -11.18 -2.21
CA LEU A 326 13.97 -12.00 -3.35
C LEU A 326 12.78 -12.89 -2.99
N GLY A 327 12.77 -13.46 -1.78
CA GLY A 327 11.63 -14.20 -1.24
C GLY A 327 10.35 -13.38 -1.19
N TYR A 328 10.41 -12.14 -0.69
CA TYR A 328 9.27 -11.22 -0.64
C TYR A 328 8.79 -10.83 -2.03
N GLN A 329 9.68 -10.47 -2.96
CA GLN A 329 9.31 -10.15 -4.35
C GLN A 329 8.63 -11.34 -5.04
N ASN A 330 9.19 -12.54 -4.90
CA ASN A 330 8.57 -13.76 -5.44
C ASN A 330 7.20 -14.05 -4.81
N ARG A 331 7.05 -13.77 -3.52
CA ARG A 331 5.76 -13.92 -2.82
C ARG A 331 4.74 -12.90 -3.31
N ILE A 332 5.13 -11.64 -3.49
CA ILE A 332 4.27 -10.60 -4.08
C ILE A 332 3.85 -11.00 -5.50
N GLY A 333 4.77 -11.46 -6.35
CA GLY A 333 4.46 -11.91 -7.69
C GLY A 333 3.43 -13.06 -7.73
N LYS A 334 3.50 -13.99 -6.77
CA LYS A 334 2.47 -15.05 -6.60
C LYS A 334 1.12 -14.46 -6.21
N ILE A 335 1.07 -13.56 -5.23
CA ILE A 335 -0.18 -12.94 -4.77
C ILE A 335 -0.80 -12.10 -5.91
N GLN A 336 0.01 -11.37 -6.67
CA GLN A 336 -0.45 -10.61 -7.84
C GLN A 336 -1.03 -11.52 -8.93
N ALA A 337 -0.37 -12.64 -9.24
CA ALA A 337 -0.86 -13.61 -10.22
C ALA A 337 -2.18 -14.28 -9.77
N ASP A 338 -2.34 -14.50 -8.47
CA ASP A 338 -3.58 -15.04 -7.91
C ASP A 338 -4.69 -13.99 -7.91
N ALA A 339 -4.36 -12.74 -7.57
CA ALA A 339 -5.29 -11.61 -7.64
C ALA A 339 -5.78 -11.37 -9.07
N GLU A 340 -4.91 -11.46 -10.08
CA GLU A 340 -5.29 -11.34 -11.50
C GLU A 340 -6.22 -12.47 -11.95
N ARG A 341 -5.95 -13.70 -11.50
CA ARG A 341 -6.83 -14.85 -11.77
C ARG A 341 -8.20 -14.66 -11.14
N ILE A 342 -8.25 -14.14 -9.92
CA ILE A 342 -9.49 -13.85 -9.21
C ILE A 342 -10.23 -12.70 -9.88
N ASP A 343 -9.56 -11.62 -10.27
CA ASP A 343 -10.15 -10.49 -11.00
C ASP A 343 -10.93 -10.97 -12.25
N LYS A 344 -10.28 -11.78 -13.10
CA LYS A 344 -10.91 -12.41 -14.27
C LYS A 344 -12.08 -13.32 -13.89
N ALA A 345 -11.95 -14.08 -12.81
CA ALA A 345 -13.03 -14.94 -12.33
C ALA A 345 -14.23 -14.12 -11.83
N VAL A 346 -13.98 -13.04 -11.08
CA VAL A 346 -15.00 -12.11 -10.58
C VAL A 346 -15.74 -11.48 -11.74
N GLU A 347 -15.05 -10.94 -12.75
CA GLU A 347 -15.70 -10.39 -13.94
C GLU A 347 -16.63 -11.41 -14.63
N SER A 348 -16.14 -12.64 -14.83
CA SER A 348 -16.92 -13.74 -15.44
C SER A 348 -18.15 -14.11 -14.59
N MET A 349 -17.96 -14.22 -13.28
CA MET A 349 -19.00 -14.54 -12.31
C MET A 349 -20.09 -13.47 -12.24
N LEU A 350 -19.70 -12.19 -12.22
CA LEU A 350 -20.63 -11.07 -12.22
C LEU A 350 -21.42 -11.01 -13.54
N ASN A 351 -20.74 -11.23 -14.67
CA ASN A 351 -21.41 -11.32 -15.96
C ASN A 351 -22.40 -12.48 -16.02
N LEU A 352 -22.05 -13.65 -15.47
CA LEU A 352 -22.96 -14.80 -15.39
C LEU A 352 -24.22 -14.47 -14.57
N LYS A 353 -24.08 -13.75 -13.45
CA LYS A 353 -25.24 -13.35 -12.66
C LYS A 353 -26.14 -12.36 -13.40
N ARG A 354 -25.54 -11.38 -14.10
CA ARG A 354 -26.28 -10.42 -14.93
C ARG A 354 -27.02 -11.10 -16.09
N THR A 355 -26.39 -12.05 -16.79
CA THR A 355 -27.05 -12.79 -17.87
C THR A 355 -28.18 -13.67 -17.34
N PHE A 356 -27.99 -14.34 -16.21
CA PHE A 356 -29.06 -15.13 -15.57
C PHE A 356 -30.24 -14.26 -15.15
N ALA A 357 -29.99 -13.08 -14.56
CA ALA A 357 -31.02 -12.11 -14.20
C ALA A 357 -31.82 -11.67 -15.44
N GLY A 358 -31.14 -11.31 -16.53
CA GLY A 358 -31.78 -10.92 -17.78
C GLY A 358 -32.60 -12.05 -18.42
N ILE A 359 -32.11 -13.29 -18.40
CA ILE A 359 -32.86 -14.46 -18.91
C ILE A 359 -34.13 -14.70 -18.07
N LYS A 360 -34.02 -14.59 -16.74
CA LYS A 360 -35.15 -14.74 -15.83
C LYS A 360 -36.23 -13.67 -16.08
N GLU A 361 -35.81 -12.42 -16.24
CA GLU A 361 -36.72 -11.30 -16.57
C GLU A 361 -37.41 -11.51 -17.93
N ALA A 362 -36.68 -11.98 -18.94
CA ALA A 362 -37.25 -12.31 -20.25
C ALA A 362 -38.27 -13.45 -20.15
N HIS A 363 -37.98 -14.51 -19.39
CA HIS A 363 -38.91 -15.62 -19.19
C HIS A 363 -40.19 -15.18 -18.47
N ASN A 364 -40.07 -14.38 -17.41
CA ASN A 364 -41.22 -13.79 -16.72
C ASN A 364 -42.05 -12.89 -17.65
N SER A 365 -41.39 -12.14 -18.53
CA SER A 365 -42.05 -11.31 -19.54
C SER A 365 -42.83 -12.14 -20.56
N ILE A 366 -42.29 -13.30 -20.99
CA ILE A 366 -42.99 -14.23 -21.87
C ILE A 366 -44.25 -14.79 -21.20
N ILE A 367 -44.16 -15.20 -19.93
CA ILE A 367 -45.31 -15.70 -19.17
C ILE A 367 -46.37 -14.61 -19.00
N LEU A 368 -45.96 -13.39 -18.65
CA LEU A 368 -46.85 -12.25 -18.52
C LEU A 368 -47.56 -11.95 -19.85
N ASN A 369 -46.82 -11.94 -20.96
CA ASN A 369 -47.39 -11.73 -22.29
C ASN A 369 -48.38 -12.83 -22.67
N ALA A 370 -48.08 -14.10 -22.37
CA ALA A 370 -49.00 -15.21 -22.60
C ALA A 370 -50.30 -15.07 -21.78
N ALA A 371 -50.20 -14.62 -20.53
CA ALA A 371 -51.37 -14.35 -19.68
C ALA A 371 -52.23 -13.20 -20.23
N VAL A 372 -51.59 -12.11 -20.70
CA VAL A 372 -52.29 -10.99 -21.37
C VAL A 372 -53.01 -11.48 -22.62
N VAL A 373 -52.34 -12.26 -23.48
CA VAL A 373 -52.97 -12.85 -24.66
C VAL A 373 -54.19 -13.71 -24.26
N GLY A 374 -54.04 -14.59 -23.28
CA GLY A 374 -55.17 -15.40 -22.78
C GLY A 374 -56.35 -14.57 -22.27
N PHE A 375 -56.07 -13.53 -21.47
CA PHE A 375 -57.10 -12.61 -20.97
C PHE A 375 -57.79 -11.83 -22.10
N THR A 376 -57.04 -11.39 -23.11
CA THR A 376 -57.62 -10.69 -24.27
C THR A 376 -58.55 -11.60 -25.07
N VAL A 377 -58.19 -12.88 -25.27
CA VAL A 377 -59.06 -13.86 -25.95
C VAL A 377 -60.36 -14.05 -25.18
N ILE A 378 -60.29 -14.23 -23.85
CA ILE A 378 -61.48 -14.36 -23.00
C ILE A 378 -62.33 -13.09 -23.10
N THR A 379 -61.72 -11.91 -23.02
CA THR A 379 -62.45 -10.62 -23.07
C THR A 379 -63.13 -10.38 -24.42
N ILE A 380 -62.46 -10.70 -25.54
CA ILE A 380 -63.03 -10.56 -26.89
C ILE A 380 -64.28 -11.43 -27.07
N ILE A 381 -64.30 -12.63 -26.48
CA ILE A 381 -65.44 -13.55 -26.59
C ILE A 381 -66.58 -13.14 -25.63
N PHE A 382 -66.25 -12.91 -24.36
CA PHE A 382 -67.27 -12.76 -23.32
C PHE A 382 -67.80 -11.32 -23.18
N ALA A 383 -67.01 -10.27 -23.44
CA ALA A 383 -67.50 -8.90 -23.28
C ALA A 383 -68.67 -8.55 -24.23
N PRO A 384 -68.64 -8.89 -25.54
CA PRO A 384 -69.78 -8.66 -26.42
C PRO A 384 -70.99 -9.53 -26.06
N LEU A 385 -70.75 -10.77 -25.61
CA LEU A 385 -71.81 -11.69 -25.19
C LEU A 385 -72.51 -11.19 -23.93
N SER A 386 -71.75 -10.75 -22.92
CA SER A 386 -72.28 -10.14 -21.71
C SER A 386 -73.05 -8.85 -22.01
N PHE A 387 -72.59 -8.06 -22.97
CA PHE A 387 -73.34 -6.89 -23.45
C PHE A 387 -74.68 -7.30 -24.10
N LEU A 388 -74.69 -8.32 -24.97
CA LEU A 388 -75.92 -8.83 -25.57
C LEU A 388 -76.90 -9.39 -24.53
N VAL A 389 -76.41 -10.13 -23.54
CA VAL A 389 -77.23 -10.62 -22.42
C VAL A 389 -77.81 -9.44 -21.62
N GLY A 390 -77.00 -8.41 -21.35
CA GLY A 390 -77.47 -7.17 -20.72
C GLY A 390 -78.53 -6.45 -21.55
N LEU A 391 -78.36 -6.36 -22.87
CA LEU A 391 -79.32 -5.77 -23.80
C LEU A 391 -80.66 -6.53 -23.77
N PHE A 392 -80.62 -7.86 -23.79
CA PHE A 392 -81.84 -8.68 -23.75
C PHE A 392 -82.49 -8.76 -22.37
N ALA A 393 -81.73 -8.54 -21.30
CA ALA A 393 -82.26 -8.43 -19.94
C ALA A 393 -82.97 -7.09 -19.68
N LEU A 394 -82.88 -6.11 -20.59
CA LEU A 394 -83.62 -4.86 -20.45
C LEU A 394 -85.14 -5.12 -20.56
N PRO A 395 -85.94 -4.67 -19.58
CA PRO A 395 -87.38 -4.89 -19.59
C PRO A 395 -88.04 -4.14 -20.75
N THR A 396 -88.52 -4.89 -21.76
CA THR A 396 -89.18 -4.37 -22.96
C THR A 396 -90.51 -3.66 -22.70
N HIS A 397 -91.09 -3.86 -21.50
CA HIS A 397 -92.33 -3.20 -21.06
C HIS A 397 -92.22 -1.67 -21.09
N GLY A 398 -91.06 -1.08 -20.79
CA GLY A 398 -90.87 0.38 -20.83
C GLY A 398 -90.80 0.96 -22.25
N VAL A 399 -90.15 0.25 -23.19
CA VAL A 399 -89.93 0.73 -24.56
C VAL A 399 -91.21 0.63 -25.40
N ARG A 400 -92.00 -0.43 -25.20
CA ARG A 400 -93.28 -0.61 -25.90
C ARG A 400 -94.31 0.47 -25.49
N LYS A 401 -94.35 0.81 -24.21
CA LYS A 401 -95.22 1.88 -23.67
C LYS A 401 -94.83 3.28 -24.15
N PHE A 402 -93.54 3.52 -24.42
CA PHE A 402 -93.04 4.77 -24.99
C PHE A 402 -93.31 4.90 -26.51
N LEU A 403 -93.39 3.78 -27.23
CA LEU A 403 -93.76 3.75 -28.65
C LEU A 403 -95.28 3.84 -28.87
N GLU A 404 -96.08 3.22 -27.99
CA GLU A 404 -97.54 3.34 -28.01
C GLU A 404 -98.01 4.76 -27.68
N THR A 405 -97.44 5.42 -26.67
CA THR A 405 -97.73 6.83 -26.34
C THR A 405 -97.32 7.82 -27.43
N LYS A 406 -96.32 7.49 -28.26
CA LYS A 406 -95.89 8.32 -29.40
C LYS A 406 -96.75 8.13 -30.65
N ASN A 407 -97.42 6.98 -30.80
CA ASN A 407 -98.39 6.75 -31.87
C ASN A 407 -99.77 7.34 -31.52
N GLU A 408 -100.20 7.27 -30.26
CA GLU A 408 -101.44 7.92 -29.80
C GLU A 408 -101.39 9.46 -29.92
N THR A 409 -100.21 10.06 -29.84
CA THR A 409 -100.03 11.51 -30.05
C THR A 409 -99.93 11.91 -31.52
N LYS A 410 -99.81 10.96 -32.45
CA LYS A 410 -99.77 11.21 -33.91
C LYS A 410 -101.15 11.10 -34.58
N ASP A 411 -102.09 10.39 -33.94
CA ASP A 411 -103.50 10.29 -34.37
C ASP A 411 -104.41 11.38 -33.75
N MET A 412 -103.86 12.34 -33.00
CA MET A 412 -104.55 13.54 -32.50
C MET A 412 -104.09 14.86 -33.15
N GLY A 413 -103.52 14.80 -34.36
CA GLY A 413 -103.09 15.97 -35.14
C GLY A 413 -103.88 16.16 -36.41
#